data_AF-A0A3B9HDC6-F1
#
_entry.id   AF-A0A3B9HDC6-F1
#
_cell.length_a   1.000
_cell.length_b   1.000
_cell.length_c   1.000
_cell.angle_alpha   90.00
_cell.angle_beta   90.00
_cell.angle_gamma   90.00
#
_symmetry.space_group_name_H-M   'P 1'
#
loop_
_entity.id
_entity.type
_entity.pdbx_description
1 polymer ?
#
loop_
_entity_poly.entity_id
_entity_poly.type
_entity_poly.pdbx_seq_one_letter_code
_entity_poly.pdbx_strand_id
1 'polypeptide(L)'
;PEAELAFVIFKGEIVGYTIGNDMSSRSIEGDNPLYLPQAKLYDQSCSIGPCFVSTEGIVNPQNLGVECTIVREGEPVFTGNTSTSEMARTCSEISEWLQRSNQVPDLTTVLTGTSIVPPPEFTLREGDTVAITIEGIGILENNVVVV
;
A
#
# COMPACT_ATOMS: atom_id res chain seq x y z
N PRO A 1 3.02 -8.56 -1.18
CA PRO A 1 2.45 -7.25 -1.56
C PRO A 1 1.18 -6.95 -0.77
N GLU A 2 1.06 -5.72 -0.32
CA GLU A 2 -0.15 -5.18 0.32
C GLU A 2 -0.52 -3.93 -0.47
N ALA A 3 -1.68 -3.99 -1.13
CA ALA A 3 -2.16 -2.96 -2.02
C ALA A 3 -2.87 -1.88 -1.22
N GLU A 4 -2.35 -0.66 -1.23
CA GLU A 4 -2.80 0.39 -0.33
C GLU A 4 -3.04 1.71 -1.03
N LEU A 5 -4.11 2.40 -0.64
CA LEU A 5 -4.16 3.84 -0.80
C LEU A 5 -3.07 4.44 0.11
N ALA A 6 -2.35 5.43 -0.40
CA ALA A 6 -1.44 6.22 0.41
C ALA A 6 -1.78 7.71 0.30
N PHE A 7 -1.60 8.45 1.38
CA PHE A 7 -1.76 9.91 1.38
C PHE A 7 -0.44 10.60 1.71
N VAL A 8 -0.29 11.85 1.25
CA VAL A 8 0.89 12.68 1.52
C VAL A 8 0.52 13.81 2.46
N ILE A 9 1.33 14.01 3.50
CA ILE A 9 1.18 15.13 4.44
C ILE A 9 2.10 16.28 4.06
N PHE A 10 1.59 17.51 4.13
CA PHE A 10 2.39 18.73 4.11
C PHE A 10 1.84 19.71 5.15
N LYS A 11 2.70 20.19 6.05
CA LYS A 11 2.32 21.06 7.18
C LYS A 11 1.16 20.51 8.03
N GLY A 12 1.12 19.18 8.19
CA GLY A 12 0.12 18.47 8.98
C GLY A 12 -1.20 18.18 8.27
N GLU A 13 -1.37 18.64 7.02
CA GLU A 13 -2.58 18.44 6.22
C GLU A 13 -2.34 17.40 5.12
N ILE A 14 -3.39 16.66 4.76
CA ILE A 14 -3.36 15.77 3.60
C ILE A 14 -3.43 16.62 2.33
N VAL A 15 -2.42 16.48 1.45
CA VAL A 15 -2.31 17.28 0.22
C VAL A 15 -2.44 16.47 -1.07
N GLY A 16 -2.47 15.15 -0.98
CA GLY A 16 -2.69 14.28 -2.13
C GLY A 16 -2.64 12.80 -1.79
N TYR A 17 -2.86 12.00 -2.82
CA TYR A 17 -2.95 10.54 -2.74
C TYR A 17 -2.07 9.89 -3.80
N THR A 18 -1.59 8.68 -3.50
CA THR A 18 -0.85 7.81 -4.42
C THR A 18 -1.17 6.36 -4.10
N ILE A 19 -0.63 5.43 -4.88
CA ILE A 19 -0.71 3.99 -4.62
C ILE A 19 0.55 3.59 -3.85
N GLY A 20 0.39 2.75 -2.84
CA GLY A 20 1.47 2.11 -2.11
C GLY A 20 1.45 0.59 -2.28
N ASN A 21 2.64 0.00 -2.37
CA ASN A 21 2.87 -1.42 -2.19
C ASN A 21 3.73 -1.63 -0.94
N ASP A 22 3.10 -2.03 0.16
CA ASP A 22 3.79 -2.40 1.40
C ASP A 22 4.13 -3.89 1.36
N MET A 23 5.42 -4.22 1.18
CA MET A 23 5.84 -5.61 1.08
C MET A 23 6.11 -6.18 2.47
N SER A 24 5.44 -7.30 2.76
CA SER A 24 5.56 -8.02 4.04
C SER A 24 6.17 -9.39 3.85
N SER A 25 7.23 -9.69 4.61
CA SER A 25 7.65 -11.08 4.82
C SER A 25 6.72 -11.77 5.82
N ARG A 26 5.69 -12.44 5.30
CA ARG A 26 4.72 -13.20 6.12
C ARG A 26 5.36 -14.30 6.96
N SER A 27 6.48 -14.87 6.49
CA SER A 27 7.24 -15.87 7.24
C SER A 27 7.89 -15.30 8.51
N ILE A 28 8.39 -14.07 8.46
CA ILE A 28 9.01 -13.39 9.60
C ILE A 28 7.91 -12.83 10.53
N GLU A 29 6.91 -12.18 9.95
CA GLU A 29 5.79 -11.58 10.69
C GLU A 29 4.99 -12.65 11.47
N GLY A 30 4.72 -13.80 10.84
CA GLY A 30 3.94 -14.88 11.43
C GLY A 30 4.65 -15.67 12.52
N ASP A 31 5.99 -15.61 12.60
CA ASP A 31 6.77 -16.32 13.62
C ASP A 31 6.70 -15.60 14.98
N ASN A 32 6.83 -14.27 14.98
CA ASN A 32 6.73 -13.47 16.20
C ASN A 32 6.29 -12.03 15.89
N PRO A 33 5.27 -11.49 16.57
CA PRO A 33 4.86 -10.08 16.40
C PRO A 33 5.99 -9.07 16.64
N LEU A 34 7.00 -9.42 17.46
CA LEU A 34 8.17 -8.57 17.68
C LEU A 34 9.07 -8.42 16.44
N TYR A 35 8.91 -9.28 15.43
CA TYR A 35 9.68 -9.25 14.19
C TYR A 35 9.02 -8.42 13.09
N LEU A 36 7.86 -7.81 13.36
CA LEU A 36 7.17 -6.94 12.41
C LEU A 36 8.09 -5.87 11.76
N PRO A 37 9.00 -5.18 12.49
CA PRO A 37 9.93 -4.26 11.85
C PRO A 37 10.82 -4.91 10.80
N GLN A 38 11.34 -6.12 11.06
CA GLN A 38 12.17 -6.85 10.08
C GLN A 38 11.35 -7.38 8.90
N ALA A 39 10.09 -7.72 9.15
CA ALA A 39 9.19 -8.18 8.10
C ALA A 39 8.74 -7.07 7.13
N LYS A 40 8.90 -5.80 7.51
CA LYS A 40 8.41 -4.61 6.78
C LYS A 40 9.52 -3.65 6.32
N LEU A 41 10.67 -3.65 7.00
CA LEU A 41 11.79 -2.76 6.74
C LEU A 41 12.99 -3.56 6.25
N TYR A 42 13.08 -3.73 4.93
CA TYR A 42 14.20 -4.36 4.24
C TYR A 42 14.40 -3.69 2.87
N ASP A 43 15.48 -4.01 2.17
CA ASP A 43 15.76 -3.38 0.87
C ASP A 43 14.59 -3.62 -0.10
N GLN A 44 14.15 -2.56 -0.78
CA GLN A 44 13.04 -2.59 -1.74
C GLN A 44 11.70 -3.10 -1.18
N SER A 45 11.45 -2.98 0.14
CA SER A 45 10.19 -3.41 0.76
C SER A 45 9.00 -2.48 0.55
N CYS A 46 9.19 -1.30 -0.05
CA CYS A 46 8.12 -0.33 -0.25
C CYS A 46 8.27 0.37 -1.60
N SER A 47 7.16 0.54 -2.31
CA SER A 47 7.08 1.41 -3.48
C SER A 47 5.82 2.26 -3.45
N ILE A 48 5.91 3.46 -4.04
CA ILE A 48 4.80 4.40 -4.17
C ILE A 48 4.76 4.96 -5.59
N GLY A 49 3.57 5.26 -6.10
CA GLY A 49 3.41 5.81 -7.45
C GLY A 49 2.05 5.47 -8.09
N PRO A 50 1.93 5.49 -9.42
CA PRO A 50 2.91 6.02 -10.38
C PRO A 50 2.99 7.56 -10.35
N CYS A 51 2.01 8.21 -9.71
CA CYS A 51 1.90 9.66 -9.60
C CYS A 51 1.28 10.05 -8.25
N PHE A 52 1.27 11.34 -7.97
CA PHE A 52 0.50 11.92 -6.89
C PHE A 52 -0.67 12.69 -7.48
N VAL A 53 -1.87 12.41 -6.96
CA VAL A 53 -3.09 13.14 -7.31
C VAL A 53 -3.43 14.07 -6.16
N SER A 54 -3.68 15.35 -6.46
CA SER A 54 -4.06 16.33 -5.43
C SER A 54 -5.42 15.99 -4.82
N THR A 55 -5.72 16.59 -3.67
CA THR A 55 -7.04 16.49 -3.03
C THR A 55 -8.19 17.04 -3.90
N GLU A 56 -7.90 17.91 -4.87
CA GLU A 56 -8.89 18.36 -5.86
C GLU A 56 -9.22 17.27 -6.89
N GLY A 57 -8.26 16.39 -7.20
CA GLY A 57 -8.45 15.28 -8.15
C GLY A 57 -9.13 14.06 -7.53
N ILE A 58 -8.98 13.85 -6.22
CA ILE A 58 -9.66 12.78 -5.46
C ILE A 58 -10.53 13.41 -4.38
N VAL A 59 -11.81 13.64 -4.72
CA VAL A 59 -12.76 14.32 -3.85
C VAL A 59 -13.20 13.44 -2.65
N ASN A 60 -13.32 12.13 -2.85
CA ASN A 60 -13.65 11.19 -1.78
C ASN A 60 -12.66 10.00 -1.75
N PRO A 61 -11.59 10.08 -0.94
CA PRO A 61 -10.61 9.00 -0.82
C PRO A 61 -11.16 7.76 -0.09
N GLN A 62 -12.34 7.85 0.54
CA GLN A 62 -13.02 6.74 1.21
C GLN A 62 -14.04 6.03 0.29
N ASN A 63 -13.92 6.18 -1.03
CA ASN A 63 -14.75 5.44 -1.97
C ASN A 63 -14.06 5.28 -3.33
N LEU A 64 -12.91 4.61 -3.34
CA LEU A 64 -12.12 4.30 -4.53
C LEU A 64 -12.05 2.79 -4.70
N GLY A 65 -12.26 2.30 -5.93
CA GLY A 65 -11.93 0.92 -6.27
C GLY A 65 -10.42 0.65 -6.16
N VAL A 66 -10.06 -0.49 -5.56
CA VAL A 66 -8.68 -0.97 -5.43
C VAL A 66 -8.60 -2.39 -5.97
N GLU A 67 -7.61 -2.65 -6.82
CA GLU A 67 -7.31 -3.97 -7.37
C GLU A 67 -5.83 -4.29 -7.21
N CYS A 68 -5.52 -5.56 -6.93
CA CYS A 68 -4.16 -6.09 -6.95
C CYS A 68 -4.15 -7.38 -7.76
N THR A 69 -3.32 -7.41 -8.79
CA THR A 69 -3.08 -8.59 -9.62
C THR A 69 -1.61 -9.00 -9.53
N ILE A 70 -1.37 -10.29 -9.35
CA ILE A 70 -0.03 -10.88 -9.38
C ILE A 70 0.05 -11.77 -10.61
N VAL A 71 1.01 -11.46 -11.48
CA VAL A 71 1.27 -12.17 -12.73
C VAL A 71 2.54 -12.99 -12.57
N ARG A 72 2.48 -14.26 -12.96
CA ARG A 72 3.62 -15.18 -13.00
C ARG A 72 3.69 -15.82 -14.37
N GLU A 73 4.83 -15.71 -15.03
CA GLU A 73 5.06 -16.27 -16.37
C GLU A 73 4.01 -15.81 -17.41
N GLY A 74 3.52 -14.57 -17.26
CA GLY A 74 2.53 -13.97 -18.16
C GLY A 74 1.06 -14.26 -17.82
N GLU A 75 0.80 -15.10 -16.82
CA GLU A 75 -0.57 -15.47 -16.41
C GLU A 75 -0.90 -14.94 -15.00
N PRO A 76 -2.14 -14.46 -14.75
CA PRO A 76 -2.56 -14.03 -13.42
C PRO A 76 -2.67 -15.24 -12.48
N VAL A 77 -1.88 -15.24 -11.40
CA VAL A 77 -1.92 -16.27 -10.35
C VAL A 77 -2.71 -15.84 -9.12
N PHE A 78 -3.00 -14.54 -9.00
CA PHE A 78 -3.86 -13.97 -7.98
C PHE A 78 -4.45 -12.66 -8.49
N THR A 79 -5.74 -12.44 -8.21
CA THR A 79 -6.41 -11.14 -8.37
C THR A 79 -7.32 -10.93 -7.17
N GLY A 80 -7.23 -9.75 -6.55
CA GLY A 80 -8.10 -9.34 -5.46
C GLY A 80 -8.60 -7.91 -5.69
N ASN A 81 -9.82 -7.64 -5.24
CA ASN A 81 -10.49 -6.36 -5.39
C ASN A 81 -11.12 -5.94 -4.07
N THR A 82 -11.14 -4.63 -3.80
CA THR A 82 -11.83 -4.03 -2.66
C THR A 82 -12.22 -2.58 -2.99
N SER A 83 -12.80 -1.89 -2.00
CA SER A 83 -13.07 -0.45 -2.05
C SER A 83 -12.52 0.19 -0.78
N THR A 84 -12.00 1.41 -0.90
CA THR A 84 -11.60 2.20 0.29
C THR A 84 -12.79 2.59 1.16
N SER A 85 -14.03 2.36 0.72
CA SER A 85 -15.24 2.46 1.56
C SER A 85 -15.29 1.42 2.69
N GLU A 86 -14.56 0.32 2.56
CA GLU A 86 -14.47 -0.73 3.58
C GLU A 86 -13.40 -0.42 4.65
N MET A 87 -12.69 0.71 4.53
CA MET A 87 -11.69 1.10 5.51
C MET A 87 -12.35 1.40 6.86
N ALA A 88 -11.96 0.65 7.89
CA ALA A 88 -12.45 0.85 9.25
C ALA A 88 -11.96 2.16 9.90
N ARG A 89 -10.88 2.76 9.37
CA ARG A 89 -10.31 4.04 9.82
C ARG A 89 -10.14 4.95 8.62
N THR A 90 -10.52 6.21 8.75
CA THR A 90 -10.38 7.19 7.66
C THR A 90 -8.93 7.67 7.51
N CYS A 91 -8.56 8.23 6.35
CA CYS A 91 -7.24 8.86 6.19
C CYS A 91 -7.00 9.97 7.23
N SER A 92 -8.04 10.73 7.59
CA SER A 92 -7.97 11.78 8.61
C SER A 92 -7.62 11.20 9.99
N GLU A 93 -8.30 10.13 10.41
CA GLU A 93 -8.02 9.46 11.68
C GLU A 93 -6.58 8.90 11.72
N ILE A 94 -6.11 8.30 10.63
CA ILE A 94 -4.74 7.79 10.53
C ILE A 94 -3.73 8.94 10.65
N SER A 95 -3.97 10.06 9.96
CA SER A 95 -3.14 11.27 10.05
C SER A 95 -3.07 11.82 11.48
N GLU A 96 -4.20 11.89 12.19
CA GLU A 96 -4.25 12.32 13.59
C GLU A 96 -3.41 11.45 14.52
N TRP A 97 -3.44 10.12 14.33
CA TRP A 97 -2.62 9.20 15.11
C TRP A 97 -1.14 9.33 14.78
N LEU A 98 -0.78 9.48 13.50
CA LEU A 98 0.60 9.63 13.06
C LEU A 98 1.27 10.87 13.67
N GLN A 99 0.55 11.97 13.80
CA GLN A 99 1.07 13.25 14.31
C GLN A 99 1.03 13.37 15.83
N ARG A 100 0.42 12.41 16.54
CA ARG A 100 0.26 12.46 18.00
C ARG A 100 1.60 12.25 18.69
N SER A 101 2.11 13.31 19.31
CA SER A 101 3.43 13.31 19.99
C SER A 101 4.58 12.92 19.06
N ASN A 102 4.44 13.15 17.76
CA ASN A 102 5.40 12.76 16.74
C ASN A 102 5.52 13.86 15.69
N GLN A 103 6.73 14.41 15.51
CA GLN A 103 6.99 15.38 14.46
C GLN A 103 7.18 14.64 13.13
N VAL A 104 6.37 14.99 12.13
CA VAL A 104 6.37 14.35 10.82
C VAL A 104 6.97 15.31 9.80
N PRO A 105 7.99 14.91 9.02
CA PRO A 105 8.52 15.73 7.95
C PRO A 105 7.46 16.05 6.88
N ASP A 106 7.59 17.24 6.28
CA ASP A 106 6.81 17.59 5.09
C ASP A 106 7.06 16.56 3.98
N LEU A 107 5.99 16.25 3.24
CA LEU A 107 5.95 15.25 2.18
C LEU A 107 6.08 13.79 2.64
N THR A 108 5.87 13.51 3.93
CA THR A 108 5.72 12.13 4.41
C THR A 108 4.52 11.46 3.73
N THR A 109 4.76 10.29 3.13
CA THR A 109 3.72 9.44 2.54
C THR A 109 3.32 8.35 3.52
N VAL A 110 2.01 8.13 3.67
CA VAL A 110 1.43 7.23 4.67
C VAL A 110 0.57 6.21 3.97
N LEU A 111 0.93 4.94 4.12
CA LEU A 111 0.22 3.78 3.62
C LEU A 111 -0.90 3.40 4.63
N THR A 112 -2.13 3.20 4.15
CA THR A 112 -3.35 3.19 4.99
C THR A 112 -3.85 1.82 5.44
N GLY A 113 -3.09 0.77 5.18
CA GLY A 113 -3.46 -0.63 5.33
C GLY A 113 -4.12 -1.20 4.07
N THR A 114 -4.11 -2.54 3.98
CA THR A 114 -4.78 -3.31 2.92
C THR A 114 -5.85 -4.24 3.48
N SER A 115 -6.86 -4.56 2.65
CA SER A 115 -7.76 -5.71 2.86
C SER A 115 -7.56 -6.80 1.80
N ILE A 116 -6.70 -6.57 0.80
CA ILE A 116 -6.38 -7.55 -0.23
C ILE A 116 -5.19 -8.37 0.24
N VAL A 117 -5.46 -9.56 0.75
CA VAL A 117 -4.43 -10.47 1.28
C VAL A 117 -4.50 -11.78 0.50
N PRO A 118 -3.44 -12.16 -0.24
CA PRO A 118 -3.35 -13.48 -0.84
C PRO A 118 -3.49 -14.60 0.20
N PRO A 119 -3.96 -15.81 -0.19
CA PRO A 119 -4.07 -16.94 0.72
C PRO A 119 -2.74 -17.24 1.46
N PRO A 120 -2.76 -17.77 2.69
CA PRO A 120 -1.55 -18.01 3.49
C PRO A 120 -0.47 -18.86 2.80
N GLU A 121 -0.88 -19.80 1.94
CA GLU A 121 -0.01 -20.66 1.15
C GLU A 121 0.62 -19.96 -0.07
N PHE A 122 0.14 -18.76 -0.41
CA PHE A 122 0.64 -17.98 -1.52
C PHE A 122 1.93 -17.23 -1.11
N THR A 123 2.97 -17.38 -1.93
CA THR A 123 4.17 -16.55 -1.83
C THR A 123 4.59 -16.06 -3.21
N LEU A 124 5.15 -14.85 -3.23
CA LEU A 124 5.77 -14.29 -4.41
C LEU A 124 7.02 -15.07 -4.78
N ARG A 125 7.33 -15.10 -6.07
CA ARG A 125 8.55 -15.66 -6.64
C ARG A 125 9.31 -14.57 -7.38
N GLU A 126 10.62 -14.75 -7.48
CA GLU A 126 11.44 -13.94 -8.38
C GLU A 126 10.85 -13.97 -9.80
N GLY A 127 10.75 -12.81 -10.44
CA GLY A 127 10.16 -12.67 -11.77
C GLY A 127 8.64 -12.53 -11.80
N ASP A 128 7.94 -12.61 -10.66
CA ASP A 128 6.53 -12.20 -10.60
C ASP A 128 6.41 -10.69 -10.85
N THR A 129 5.27 -10.26 -11.40
CA THR A 129 4.89 -8.84 -11.48
C THR A 129 3.69 -8.59 -10.58
N VAL A 130 3.79 -7.59 -9.71
CA VAL A 130 2.67 -7.09 -8.90
C VAL A 130 2.14 -5.82 -9.55
N ALA A 131 0.86 -5.80 -9.90
CA ALA A 131 0.17 -4.63 -10.45
C ALA A 131 -0.96 -4.21 -9.49
N ILE A 132 -0.88 -3.00 -8.97
CA ILE A 132 -1.88 -2.42 -8.07
C ILE A 132 -2.55 -1.24 -8.76
N THR A 133 -3.87 -1.32 -8.90
CA THR A 133 -4.70 -0.28 -9.52
C THR A 133 -5.55 0.39 -8.47
N ILE A 134 -5.56 1.73 -8.44
CA ILE A 134 -6.52 2.50 -7.65
C ILE A 134 -7.25 3.48 -8.57
N GLU A 135 -8.58 3.44 -8.48
CA GLU A 135 -9.48 4.32 -9.22
C GLU A 135 -9.09 5.79 -9.05
N GLY A 136 -8.97 6.51 -10.17
CA GLY A 136 -8.61 7.93 -10.18
C GLY A 136 -7.11 8.21 -10.00
N ILE A 137 -6.25 7.21 -9.72
CA ILE A 137 -4.80 7.40 -9.58
C ILE A 137 -4.03 6.76 -10.76
N GLY A 138 -4.20 5.46 -10.99
CA GLY A 138 -3.47 4.74 -12.03
C GLY A 138 -3.09 3.32 -11.62
N ILE A 139 -1.97 2.84 -12.15
CA ILE A 139 -1.44 1.49 -11.89
C ILE A 139 0.02 1.60 -11.43
N LEU A 140 0.32 1.02 -10.27
CA LEU A 140 1.68 0.83 -9.77
C LEU A 140 2.11 -0.61 -10.08
N GLU A 141 3.15 -0.76 -10.90
CA GLU A 141 3.70 -2.06 -11.28
C GLU A 141 5.11 -2.25 -10.72
N ASN A 142 5.35 -3.40 -10.10
CA ASN A 142 6.67 -3.77 -9.59
C ASN A 142 7.05 -5.18 -10.03
N ASN A 143 8.29 -5.36 -10.48
CA ASN A 143 8.86 -6.69 -10.70
C ASN A 143 9.51 -7.19 -9.41
N VAL A 144 9.24 -8.45 -9.06
CA VAL A 144 9.75 -9.07 -7.85
C VAL A 144 11.15 -9.60 -8.07
N VAL A 145 12.06 -9.23 -7.15
CA VAL A 145 13.44 -9.71 -7.09
C VAL A 145 13.74 -10.27 -5.69
N VAL A 146 14.76 -11.14 -5.60
CA VAL A 146 15.29 -11.58 -4.30
C VAL A 146 16.22 -10.50 -3.76
N VAL A 147 16.05 -10.15 -2.48
CA VAL A 147 16.83 -9.13 -1.74
C VAL A 147 17.53 -9.74 -0.53
#